data_AF-A0A749L6K9-F1
#
_entry.id   AF-A0A749L6K9-F1
#
_cell.length_a   1.000
_cell.length_b   1.000
_cell.length_c   1.000
_cell.angle_alpha   90.00
_cell.angle_beta   90.00
_cell.angle_gamma   90.00
#
_symmetry.space_group_name_H-M   'P 1'
#
loop_
_entity.id
_entity.type
_entity.pdbx_description
1 polymer ?
#
loop_
_entity_poly.entity_id
_entity_poly.type
_entity_poly.pdbx_seq_one_letter_code
_entity_poly.pdbx_strand_id
1 'polypeptide(L)'
;QHRSGSVQQGMQAREALRRPLTETEQHGDWSQAESYSRTQESEISQQFPRLPNPDMVMYVYPHLADGSAPVPGYSTVFPFYSRPQYALPGERTEAL
;
A
#
# COMPACT_ATOMS: atom_id res chain seq x y z
N GLN A 1 -49.52 17.16 -25.50
CA GLN A 1 -48.22 17.00 -26.20
C GLN A 1 -47.29 18.11 -25.70
N HIS A 2 -46.55 17.94 -24.57
CA HIS A 2 -45.67 18.98 -24.01
C HIS A 2 -44.50 18.37 -23.20
N ARG A 3 -43.66 17.52 -23.82
CA ARG A 3 -42.56 16.85 -23.10
C ARG A 3 -41.18 16.93 -23.75
N SER A 4 -41.03 17.65 -24.87
CA SER A 4 -39.79 17.62 -25.68
C SER A 4 -38.89 18.85 -25.51
N GLY A 5 -39.41 20.01 -25.09
CA GLY A 5 -38.64 21.27 -25.05
C GLY A 5 -37.71 21.43 -23.84
N SER A 6 -38.05 20.84 -22.68
CA SER A 6 -37.25 20.97 -21.45
C SER A 6 -35.94 20.18 -21.50
N VAL A 7 -35.93 19.05 -22.21
CA VAL A 7 -34.73 18.23 -22.42
C VAL A 7 -33.73 18.96 -23.31
N GLN A 8 -34.22 19.66 -24.33
CA GLN A 8 -33.38 20.45 -25.25
C GLN A 8 -32.77 21.67 -24.53
N GLN A 9 -33.54 22.36 -23.69
CA GLN A 9 -33.02 23.46 -22.87
C GLN A 9 -31.99 22.98 -21.82
N GLY A 10 -32.22 21.83 -21.19
CA GLY A 10 -31.26 21.24 -20.25
C GLY A 10 -29.94 20.82 -20.92
N MET A 11 -30.00 20.34 -22.17
CA MET A 11 -28.80 20.03 -22.95
C MET A 11 -28.03 21.30 -23.32
N GLN A 12 -28.72 22.35 -23.78
CA GLN A 12 -28.08 23.64 -24.11
C GLN A 12 -27.44 24.30 -22.88
N ALA A 13 -28.10 24.26 -21.72
CA ALA A 13 -27.55 24.78 -20.46
C ALA A 13 -26.29 24.02 -20.01
N ARG A 14 -26.25 22.70 -20.22
CA ARG A 14 -25.07 21.86 -19.94
C ARG A 14 -23.91 22.14 -20.90
N GLU A 15 -24.23 22.45 -22.14
CA GLU A 15 -23.24 22.77 -23.16
C GLU A 15 -22.60 24.15 -22.91
N ALA A 16 -23.39 25.14 -22.47
CA ALA A 16 -22.90 26.46 -22.10
C ALA A 16 -21.94 26.46 -20.87
N LEU A 17 -22.05 25.44 -20.01
CA LEU A 17 -21.19 25.28 -18.83
C LEU A 17 -19.96 24.41 -19.08
N ARG A 18 -19.82 23.80 -20.27
CA ARG A 18 -18.62 23.05 -20.62
C ARG A 18 -17.51 24.00 -21.06
N ARG A 19 -16.47 24.10 -20.24
CA ARG A 19 -15.18 24.64 -20.68
C ARG A 19 -14.47 23.58 -21.52
N PRO A 20 -14.09 23.86 -22.78
CA PRO A 20 -13.26 22.93 -23.56
C PRO A 20 -11.88 22.82 -22.91
N LEU A 21 -11.37 21.59 -22.83
CA LEU A 21 -10.00 21.34 -22.36
C LEU A 21 -9.02 21.94 -23.37
N THR A 22 -8.06 22.70 -22.87
CA THR A 22 -6.96 23.23 -23.69
C THR A 22 -6.07 22.09 -24.18
N GLU A 23 -5.37 22.28 -25.28
CA GLU A 23 -4.49 21.27 -25.88
C GLU A 23 -3.39 20.80 -24.90
N THR A 24 -2.97 21.69 -23.99
CA THR A 24 -2.04 21.41 -22.89
C THR A 24 -2.67 20.57 -21.77
N GLU A 25 -3.92 20.86 -21.39
CA GLU A 25 -4.68 20.06 -20.42
C GLU A 25 -4.99 18.67 -21.00
N GLN A 26 -5.34 18.57 -22.29
CA GLN A 26 -5.56 17.28 -22.95
C GLN A 26 -4.30 16.41 -22.93
N HIS A 27 -3.13 16.95 -23.33
CA HIS A 27 -1.89 16.16 -23.32
C HIS A 27 -1.35 15.88 -21.91
N GLY A 28 -1.53 16.79 -20.96
CA GLY A 28 -1.12 16.61 -19.57
C GLY A 28 -1.92 15.55 -18.84
N ASP A 29 -3.25 15.53 -19.04
CA ASP A 29 -4.17 14.61 -18.36
C ASP A 29 -3.92 13.15 -18.72
N TRP A 30 -3.56 12.82 -19.97
CA TRP A 30 -3.20 11.43 -20.34
C TRP A 30 -1.96 10.93 -19.62
N SER A 31 -0.91 11.74 -19.56
CA SER A 31 0.34 11.36 -18.87
C SER A 31 0.18 11.25 -17.36
N GLN A 32 -0.68 12.10 -16.78
CA GLN A 32 -0.97 12.13 -15.36
C GLN A 32 -1.95 11.01 -14.96
N ALA A 33 -2.95 10.71 -15.79
CA ALA A 33 -3.86 9.60 -15.63
C ALA A 33 -3.11 8.25 -15.71
N GLU A 34 -2.24 8.04 -16.69
CA GLU A 34 -1.34 6.88 -16.76
C GLU A 34 -0.44 6.75 -15.52
N SER A 35 0.02 7.87 -14.96
CA SER A 35 0.85 7.87 -13.74
C SER A 35 0.09 7.41 -12.49
N TYR A 36 -1.22 7.67 -12.40
CA TYR A 36 -2.09 7.23 -11.31
C TYR A 36 -2.80 5.89 -11.60
N SER A 37 -2.90 5.48 -12.87
CA SER A 37 -3.61 4.28 -13.29
C SER A 37 -2.66 3.16 -13.66
N ARG A 38 -2.51 2.21 -12.73
CA ARG A 38 -2.59 0.77 -13.01
C ARG A 38 -1.58 0.23 -14.03
N THR A 39 -0.38 -0.06 -13.55
CA THR A 39 0.19 -1.39 -13.85
C THR A 39 -0.45 -2.41 -12.89
N GLN A 40 -0.70 -3.65 -13.32
CA GLN A 40 -1.24 -4.68 -12.41
C GLN A 40 -0.34 -4.88 -11.18
N GLU A 41 0.95 -4.66 -11.36
CA GLU A 41 1.98 -4.71 -10.34
C GLU A 41 1.84 -3.60 -9.29
N SER A 42 1.44 -2.39 -9.70
CA SER A 42 1.26 -1.26 -8.78
C SER A 42 0.01 -1.41 -7.92
N GLU A 43 -1.07 -2.03 -8.44
CA GLU A 43 -2.34 -2.13 -7.70
C GLU A 43 -2.26 -3.12 -6.52
N ILE A 44 -1.51 -4.23 -6.69
CA ILE A 44 -1.36 -5.26 -5.64
C ILE A 44 -0.34 -4.84 -4.57
N SER A 45 0.69 -4.08 -4.96
CA SER A 45 1.85 -3.79 -4.10
C SER A 45 1.63 -2.64 -3.10
N GLN A 46 0.59 -1.81 -3.28
CA GLN A 46 0.48 -0.54 -2.55
C GLN A 46 -0.40 -0.57 -1.30
N GLN A 47 -1.39 -1.45 -1.22
CA GLN A 47 -2.38 -1.35 -0.12
C GLN A 47 -1.94 -2.06 1.17
N PHE A 48 -1.12 -3.11 1.05
CA PHE A 48 -0.66 -3.93 2.17
C PHE A 48 0.81 -4.31 2.00
N PRO A 49 1.75 -3.40 2.28
CA PRO A 49 3.17 -3.74 2.25
C PRO A 49 3.54 -4.69 3.39
N ARG A 50 4.58 -5.52 3.21
CA ARG A 50 5.06 -6.40 4.28
C ARG A 50 5.78 -5.61 5.36
N LEU A 51 5.58 -5.98 6.62
CA LEU A 51 6.37 -5.44 7.72
C LEU A 51 7.78 -6.04 7.70
N PRO A 52 8.80 -5.25 8.11
CA PRO A 52 10.13 -5.78 8.33
C PRO A 52 10.07 -6.87 9.42
N ASN A 53 10.83 -7.94 9.22
CA ASN A 53 10.95 -9.02 10.18
C ASN A 53 12.40 -9.10 10.64
N PRO A 54 12.82 -8.30 11.64
CA PRO A 54 14.19 -8.30 12.09
C PRO A 54 14.54 -9.62 12.79
N ASP A 55 15.81 -9.99 12.70
CA ASP A 55 16.36 -11.09 13.48
C ASP A 55 16.57 -10.64 14.93
N MET A 56 16.08 -11.45 15.87
CA MET A 56 16.32 -11.30 17.30
C MET A 56 17.42 -12.23 17.77
N VAL A 57 18.19 -11.77 18.75
CA VAL A 57 19.24 -12.56 19.39
C VAL A 57 18.83 -12.88 20.82
N MET A 58 18.82 -14.15 21.18
CA MET A 58 18.67 -14.59 22.57
C MET A 58 20.00 -15.14 23.07
N TYR A 59 20.39 -14.72 24.27
CA TYR A 59 21.52 -15.29 24.99
C TYR A 59 21.03 -16.31 26.02
N VAL A 60 21.53 -17.54 25.91
CA VAL A 60 21.33 -18.58 26.91
C VAL A 60 22.54 -18.55 27.84
N TYR A 61 22.31 -18.24 29.12
CA TYR A 61 23.37 -18.23 30.12
C TYR A 61 23.76 -19.68 30.50
N PRO A 62 25.02 -19.94 30.89
CA PRO A 62 25.44 -21.27 31.31
C PRO A 62 24.63 -21.79 32.51
N HIS A 63 24.05 -22.99 32.41
CA HIS A 63 23.24 -23.58 33.48
C HIS A 63 23.29 -25.12 33.46
N LEU A 64 22.70 -25.77 34.47
CA LEU A 64 22.49 -27.22 34.50
C LEU A 64 21.08 -27.54 33.99
N ALA A 65 20.97 -28.29 32.90
CA ALA A 65 19.71 -28.87 32.43
C ALA A 65 19.48 -30.23 33.12
N ASP A 66 18.21 -30.56 33.37
CA ASP A 66 17.78 -31.82 33.98
C ASP A 66 18.58 -32.21 35.24
N GLY A 67 18.94 -31.19 36.03
CA GLY A 67 19.63 -31.33 37.32
C GLY A 67 21.10 -31.77 37.27
N SER A 68 21.69 -32.03 36.10
CA SER A 68 23.07 -32.57 36.03
C SER A 68 23.83 -32.29 34.75
N ALA A 69 23.15 -32.06 33.62
CA ALA A 69 23.81 -31.87 32.34
C ALA A 69 24.26 -30.41 32.17
N PRO A 70 25.56 -30.11 32.01
CA PRO A 70 26.02 -28.75 31.80
C PRO A 70 25.61 -28.25 30.40
N VAL A 71 24.97 -27.09 30.36
CA VAL A 71 24.64 -26.35 29.14
C VAL A 71 25.58 -25.14 29.07
N PRO A 72 26.46 -25.05 28.05
CA PRO A 72 27.31 -23.88 27.84
C PRO A 72 26.50 -22.63 27.52
N GLY A 73 27.11 -21.45 27.68
CA GLY A 73 26.52 -20.22 27.21
C GLY A 73 26.61 -20.12 25.69
N TYR A 74 25.53 -19.72 25.03
CA TYR A 74 25.50 -19.49 23.58
C TYR A 74 24.46 -18.44 23.20
N SER A 75 24.62 -17.86 22.02
CA SER A 75 23.61 -16.98 21.42
C SER A 75 22.91 -17.71 20.28
N THR A 76 21.61 -17.50 20.15
CA THR A 76 20.80 -18.00 19.03
C THR A 76 20.05 -16.87 18.37
N VAL A 77 19.77 -17.02 17.07
CA VAL A 77 19.08 -16.02 16.25
C VAL A 77 17.74 -16.60 15.80
N PHE A 78 16.67 -15.80 15.89
CA PHE A 78 15.33 -16.19 15.45
C PHE A 78 14.55 -14.97 14.95
N PRO A 79 13.61 -15.14 14.01
CA PRO A 79 12.86 -14.01 13.47
C PRO A 79 11.87 -13.45 14.50
N PHE A 80 11.63 -12.13 14.43
CA PHE A 80 10.65 -11.47 15.30
C PHE A 80 9.20 -11.98 15.08
N TYR A 81 8.82 -12.22 13.82
CA TYR A 81 7.54 -12.80 13.42
C TYR A 81 7.72 -14.21 12.84
N SER A 82 6.82 -15.12 13.21
CA SER A 82 6.79 -16.51 12.70
C SER A 82 6.25 -16.64 11.28
N ARG A 83 5.56 -15.62 10.78
CA ARG A 83 4.96 -15.54 9.44
C ARG A 83 5.08 -14.12 8.90
N PRO A 84 5.07 -13.93 7.57
CA PRO A 84 5.00 -12.60 6.99
C PRO A 84 3.80 -11.83 7.52
N GLN A 85 4.04 -10.63 8.05
CA GLN A 85 3.01 -9.70 8.47
C GLN A 85 2.86 -8.59 7.43
N TYR A 86 1.65 -8.09 7.27
CA TYR A 86 1.34 -6.99 6.37
C TYR A 86 0.91 -5.79 7.18
N ALA A 87 1.42 -4.62 6.81
CA ALA A 87 1.03 -3.34 7.38
C ALA A 87 -0.38 -2.98 6.91
N LEU A 88 -1.18 -2.40 7.80
CA LEU A 88 -2.42 -1.76 7.43
C LEU A 88 -2.16 -0.42 6.73
N PRO A 89 -3.10 0.08 5.92
CA PRO A 89 -2.97 1.39 5.30
C PRO A 89 -2.68 2.49 6.33
N GLY A 90 -1.57 3.20 6.15
CA GLY A 90 -1.12 4.27 7.06
C GLY A 90 -0.16 3.84 8.17
N GLU A 91 0.11 2.55 8.33
CA GLU A 91 1.18 2.07 9.22
C GLU A 91 2.57 2.23 8.59
N ARG A 92 3.58 2.53 9.42
CA ARG A 92 4.97 2.67 8.97
C ARG A 92 5.62 1.31 8.79
N THR A 93 6.34 1.15 7.68
CA THR A 93 7.08 -0.09 7.31
C THR A 93 8.59 0.03 7.54
N GLU A 94 9.06 1.16 8.04
CA GLU A 94 10.47 1.46 8.25
C GLU A 94 10.96 0.87 9.59
N ALA A 95 12.01 0.05 9.52
CA ALA A 95 12.73 -0.41 10.71
C ALA A 95 13.57 0.77 11.24
N LEU A 96 13.44 1.05 12.55
CA LEU A 96 14.22 2.08 13.25
C LEU A 96 15.73 1.80 13.22
#